data_AF-A0A957DXK2-F1
#
_entry.id   AF-A0A957DXK2-F1
#
_cell.length_a   1.000
_cell.length_b   1.000
_cell.length_c   1.000
_cell.angle_alpha   90.00
_cell.angle_beta   90.00
_cell.angle_gamma   90.00
#
_symmetry.space_group_name_H-M   'P 1'
#
loop_
_entity.id
_entity.type
_entity.pdbx_description
1 polymer ?
#
loop_
_entity_poly.entity_id
_entity_poly.type
_entity_poly.pdbx_seq_one_letter_code
_entity_poly.pdbx_strand_id
1 'polypeptide(L)'
;MKHEEPGAQFNDLKVLDLKGDIKTSLYFLYATRSRGLPHDFYITRFYEGKQQRTLVVLLQPRAWKQINGDTLQALLEEATKHFPAPVMVQIENRPIVIMEYNVWKERVLQKQHRE
;
A
#
# COMPACT_ATOMS: atom_id res chain seq x y z
N MET A 1 2.91 -33.13 18.25
CA MET A 1 3.09 -31.84 18.95
C MET A 1 3.22 -30.77 17.88
N LYS A 2 2.40 -29.72 17.98
CA LYS A 2 2.26 -28.68 16.97
C LYS A 2 3.51 -27.80 17.01
N HIS A 3 4.16 -27.61 15.86
CA HIS A 3 5.10 -26.51 15.68
C HIS A 3 4.27 -25.22 15.64
N GLU A 4 4.22 -24.50 16.75
CA GLU A 4 3.74 -23.13 16.77
C GLU A 4 4.81 -22.28 16.08
N GLU A 5 4.53 -21.84 14.86
CA GLU A 5 5.31 -20.77 14.24
C GLU A 5 5.22 -19.52 15.12
N PRO A 6 6.34 -18.83 15.41
CA PRO A 6 6.30 -17.62 16.21
C PRO A 6 5.41 -16.61 15.50
N GLY A 7 4.32 -16.22 16.17
CA GLY A 7 3.36 -15.24 15.69
C GLY A 7 4.10 -14.00 15.20
N ALA A 8 3.88 -13.65 13.93
CA ALA A 8 4.40 -12.44 13.33
C ALA A 8 4.13 -11.25 14.27
N GLN A 9 5.19 -10.70 14.85
CA GLN A 9 5.12 -9.50 15.66
C GLN A 9 4.58 -8.38 14.77
N PHE A 10 3.30 -8.04 14.96
CA PHE A 10 2.67 -6.90 14.30
C PHE A 10 3.38 -5.65 14.83
N ASN A 11 4.32 -5.10 14.05
CA ASN A 11 4.75 -3.74 14.28
C ASN A 11 3.52 -2.85 14.10
N ASP A 12 3.06 -2.20 15.17
CA ASP A 12 1.94 -1.25 15.14
C ASP A 12 2.35 0.04 14.43
N LEU A 13 2.65 -0.05 13.14
CA LEU A 13 2.83 1.14 12.31
C LEU A 13 1.46 1.83 12.24
N LYS A 14 1.37 3.05 12.78
CA LYS A 14 0.15 3.87 12.74
C LYS A 14 0.46 5.26 12.21
N VAL A 15 -0.34 5.73 11.27
CA VAL A 15 -0.26 7.08 10.69
C VAL A 15 -1.67 7.59 10.45
N LEU A 16 -2.04 8.74 11.01
CA LEU A 16 -3.42 9.27 10.96
C LEU A 16 -4.45 8.24 11.45
N ASP A 17 -4.15 7.53 12.55
CA ASP A 17 -4.94 6.40 13.09
C ASP A 17 -5.15 5.20 12.13
N LEU A 18 -4.52 5.22 10.96
CA LEU A 18 -4.53 4.10 10.01
C LEU A 18 -3.48 3.07 10.40
N LYS A 19 -3.82 1.79 10.36
CA LYS A 19 -2.89 0.69 10.65
C LYS A 19 -2.09 0.34 9.40
N GLY A 20 -0.77 0.30 9.52
CA GLY A 20 0.16 0.00 8.44
C GLY A 20 0.96 -1.28 8.67
N ASP A 21 1.60 -1.76 7.62
CA ASP A 21 2.55 -2.87 7.65
C ASP A 21 3.65 -2.63 6.59
N ILE A 22 4.84 -3.16 6.80
CA ILE A 22 5.97 -3.02 5.87
C ILE A 22 6.23 -4.39 5.24
N LYS A 23 6.18 -4.45 3.91
CA LYS A 23 6.40 -5.68 3.14
C LYS A 23 7.57 -5.52 2.19
N THR A 24 8.31 -6.60 1.97
CA THR A 24 9.49 -6.59 1.11
C THR A 24 9.18 -6.73 -0.37
N SER A 25 7.97 -7.16 -0.73
CA SER A 25 7.50 -7.39 -2.10
C SER A 25 5.97 -7.31 -2.19
N LEU A 26 5.43 -7.31 -3.40
CA LEU A 26 3.98 -7.36 -3.67
C LEU A 26 3.35 -8.75 -3.51
N TYR A 27 4.14 -9.82 -3.30
CA TYR A 27 3.61 -11.20 -3.25
C TYR A 27 2.53 -11.41 -2.18
N PHE A 28 2.55 -10.65 -1.09
CA PHE A 28 1.53 -10.74 -0.04
C PHE A 28 0.12 -10.40 -0.53
N LEU A 29 -0.01 -9.60 -1.60
CA LEU A 29 -1.30 -9.29 -2.23
C LEU A 29 -1.97 -10.55 -2.76
N TYR A 30 -1.18 -11.50 -3.28
CA TYR A 30 -1.67 -12.78 -3.79
C TYR A 30 -1.76 -13.84 -2.69
N ALA A 31 -0.88 -13.79 -1.67
CA ALA A 31 -0.92 -14.75 -0.56
C ALA A 31 -2.12 -14.57 0.37
N THR A 32 -2.73 -13.39 0.40
CA THR A 32 -3.85 -13.05 1.31
C THR A 32 -5.25 -13.28 0.72
N ARG A 33 -5.33 -13.98 -0.44
CA ARG A 33 -6.57 -14.26 -1.22
C ARG A 33 -7.81 -14.58 -0.39
N SER A 34 -7.69 -15.39 0.68
CA SER A 34 -8.82 -15.84 1.50
C SER A 34 -9.11 -15.01 2.76
N ARG A 35 -8.13 -14.28 3.28
CA ARG A 35 -8.25 -13.52 4.55
C ARG A 35 -8.36 -12.01 4.36
N GLY A 36 -8.06 -11.53 3.16
CA GLY A 36 -7.98 -10.11 2.84
C GLY A 36 -6.77 -9.41 3.45
N LEU A 37 -6.73 -8.11 3.23
CA LEU A 37 -5.66 -7.23 3.71
C LEU A 37 -6.06 -6.66 5.08
N PRO A 38 -5.42 -7.06 6.19
CA PRO A 38 -5.82 -6.60 7.52
C PRO A 38 -5.38 -5.16 7.85
N HIS A 39 -4.49 -4.56 7.06
CA HIS A 39 -3.96 -3.21 7.29
C HIS A 39 -4.55 -2.22 6.29
N ASP A 40 -4.67 -0.97 6.72
CA ASP A 40 -5.16 0.15 5.94
C ASP A 40 -4.16 0.57 4.86
N PHE A 41 -2.87 0.40 5.14
CA PHE A 41 -1.82 0.64 4.18
C PHE A 41 -0.64 -0.33 4.31
N TYR A 42 0.13 -0.42 3.24
CA TYR A 42 1.35 -1.22 3.17
C TYR A 42 2.45 -0.40 2.51
N ILE A 43 3.61 -0.31 3.14
CA ILE A 43 4.82 0.22 2.52
C ILE A 43 5.57 -0.96 1.92
N THR A 44 5.82 -0.93 0.62
CA THR A 44 6.49 -2.05 -0.04
C THR A 44 7.32 -1.62 -1.24
N ARG A 45 8.09 -2.56 -1.76
CA ARG A 45 8.96 -2.37 -2.90
C ARG A 45 8.27 -2.92 -4.14
N PHE A 46 8.04 -2.04 -5.11
CA PHE A 46 7.56 -2.38 -6.44
C PHE A 46 8.77 -2.69 -7.33
N TYR A 47 8.76 -3.85 -7.98
CA TYR A 47 9.80 -4.29 -8.89
C TYR A 47 9.27 -4.21 -10.32
N GLU A 48 9.92 -3.44 -11.17
CA GLU A 48 9.66 -3.42 -12.60
C GLU A 48 10.81 -4.14 -13.33
N GLY A 49 10.51 -5.32 -13.88
CA GLY A 49 11.51 -6.16 -14.55
C GLY A 49 12.74 -6.45 -13.68
N LYS A 50 13.94 -6.21 -14.24
CA LYS A 50 15.22 -6.49 -13.58
C LYS A 50 15.88 -5.29 -12.91
N GLN A 51 15.36 -4.06 -13.07
CA GLN A 51 16.23 -2.88 -12.88
C GLN A 51 15.67 -1.68 -12.11
N GLN A 52 14.42 -1.66 -11.65
CA GLN A 52 14.00 -0.53 -10.79
C GLN A 52 13.16 -0.95 -9.60
N ARG A 53 13.63 -0.56 -8.42
CA ARG A 53 12.94 -0.74 -7.14
C ARG A 53 12.39 0.59 -6.66
N THR A 54 11.09 0.77 -6.80
CA THR A 54 10.38 1.94 -6.29
C THR A 54 9.75 1.60 -4.96
N LEU A 55 9.94 2.47 -3.95
CA LEU A 55 9.21 2.34 -2.68
C LEU A 55 7.82 2.92 -2.89
N VAL A 56 6.79 2.09 -2.72
CA VAL A 56 5.39 2.44 -2.94
C VAL A 56 4.59 2.24 -1.67
N VAL A 57 3.47 2.94 -1.59
CA VAL A 57 2.45 2.75 -0.58
C VAL A 57 1.20 2.22 -1.26
N LEU A 58 0.72 1.07 -0.78
CA LEU A 58 -0.59 0.53 -1.12
C LEU A 58 -1.58 0.96 -0.05
N LEU A 59 -2.73 1.48 -0.45
CA LEU A 59 -3.78 1.97 0.43
C LEU A 59 -5.08 1.28 0.11
N GLN A 60 -5.80 0.86 1.15
CA GLN A 60 -7.21 0.57 0.99
C GLN A 60 -7.97 1.85 0.61
N PRO A 61 -9.06 1.75 -0.19
CA PRO A 61 -9.85 2.93 -0.58
C PRO A 61 -10.35 3.74 0.61
N ARG A 62 -10.66 3.07 1.73
CA ARG A 62 -11.07 3.75 2.98
C ARG A 62 -9.96 4.61 3.58
N ALA A 63 -8.72 4.16 3.49
CA ALA A 63 -7.55 4.90 3.96
C ALA A 63 -7.25 6.08 3.03
N TRP A 64 -7.39 5.88 1.72
CA TRP A 64 -7.23 6.94 0.73
C TRP A 64 -8.20 8.10 0.94
N LYS A 65 -9.46 7.82 1.29
CA LYS A 65 -10.46 8.86 1.59
C LYS A 65 -10.03 9.82 2.71
N GLN A 66 -9.21 9.37 3.66
CA GLN A 66 -8.73 10.23 4.76
C GLN A 66 -7.61 11.18 4.32
N ILE A 67 -6.75 10.71 3.41
CA ILE A 67 -5.62 11.47 2.87
C ILE A 67 -6.08 12.41 1.74
N ASN A 68 -7.15 12.03 1.03
CA ASN A 68 -7.86 12.78 0.00
C ASN A 68 -7.05 13.02 -1.30
N GLY A 69 -7.72 12.85 -2.44
CA GLY A 69 -7.17 13.14 -3.76
C GLY A 69 -7.76 12.30 -4.89
N ASP A 70 -7.45 12.71 -6.10
CA ASP A 70 -7.81 11.98 -7.31
C ASP A 70 -6.86 10.81 -7.58
N THR A 71 -7.38 9.80 -8.28
CA THR A 71 -6.62 8.63 -8.72
C THR A 71 -6.83 8.39 -10.20
N LEU A 72 -5.78 7.98 -10.90
CA LEU A 72 -5.91 7.40 -12.24
C LEU A 72 -6.28 5.92 -12.14
N GLN A 73 -7.03 5.37 -13.09
CA GLN A 73 -7.28 3.93 -13.17
C GLN A 73 -6.22 3.29 -14.07
N ALA A 74 -5.57 2.22 -13.60
CA ALA A 74 -4.64 1.46 -14.43
C ALA A 74 -4.52 0.00 -13.96
N LEU A 75 -3.82 -0.81 -14.75
CA LEU A 75 -3.39 -2.14 -14.34
C LEU A 75 -2.20 -2.06 -13.37
N LEU A 76 -2.01 -3.09 -12.54
CA LEU A 76 -0.91 -3.12 -11.57
C LEU A 76 0.45 -3.02 -12.28
N GLU A 77 0.60 -3.70 -13.41
CA GLU A 77 1.79 -3.73 -14.26
C GLU A 77 2.09 -2.37 -14.92
N GLU A 78 1.13 -1.46 -14.93
CA GLU A 78 1.25 -0.14 -15.54
C GLU A 78 1.31 0.99 -14.50
N ALA A 79 1.09 0.67 -13.22
CA ALA A 79 1.00 1.68 -12.16
C ALA A 79 2.25 2.58 -12.09
N THR A 80 3.44 2.00 -12.27
CA THR A 80 4.72 2.73 -12.29
C THR A 80 4.81 3.78 -13.39
N LYS A 81 4.14 3.57 -14.54
CA LYS A 81 4.14 4.51 -15.68
C LYS A 81 3.36 5.79 -15.40
N HIS A 82 2.46 5.76 -14.40
CA HIS A 82 1.60 6.88 -14.06
C HIS A 82 2.11 7.67 -12.86
N PHE A 83 3.18 7.22 -12.21
CA PHE A 83 3.81 7.95 -11.13
C PHE A 83 4.37 9.30 -11.63
N PRO A 84 4.26 10.38 -10.83
CA PRO A 84 3.93 10.40 -9.40
C PRO A 84 2.43 10.42 -9.06
N ALA A 85 1.53 10.33 -10.05
CA ALA A 85 0.09 10.35 -9.77
C ALA A 85 -0.35 9.08 -9.01
N PRO A 86 -1.24 9.20 -7.99
CA PRO A 86 -1.88 8.04 -7.37
C PRO A 86 -2.68 7.23 -8.40
N VAL A 87 -2.54 5.92 -8.33
CA VAL A 87 -3.19 4.98 -9.25
C VAL A 87 -4.09 4.04 -8.48
N MET A 88 -5.35 3.93 -8.87
CA MET A 88 -6.25 2.88 -8.44
C MET A 88 -6.07 1.67 -9.37
N VAL A 89 -5.80 0.51 -8.79
CA VAL A 89 -5.69 -0.77 -9.48
C VAL A 89 -6.68 -1.77 -8.90
N GLN A 90 -7.07 -2.77 -9.70
CA GLN A 90 -7.87 -3.89 -9.23
C GLN A 90 -6.99 -5.10 -8.97
N ILE A 91 -7.02 -5.64 -7.75
CA ILE A 91 -6.30 -6.86 -7.38
C ILE A 91 -7.32 -7.85 -6.82
N GLU A 92 -7.55 -8.97 -7.50
CA GLU A 92 -8.45 -10.05 -7.04
C GLU A 92 -9.83 -9.49 -6.60
N ASN A 93 -10.40 -8.58 -7.42
CA ASN A 93 -11.66 -7.83 -7.18
C ASN A 93 -11.64 -6.78 -6.05
N ARG A 94 -10.45 -6.35 -5.62
CA ARG A 94 -10.31 -5.32 -4.60
C ARG A 94 -9.63 -4.08 -5.18
N PRO A 95 -10.28 -2.91 -5.13
CA PRO A 95 -9.60 -1.66 -5.47
C PRO A 95 -8.52 -1.36 -4.45
N ILE A 96 -7.32 -1.05 -4.92
CA ILE A 96 -6.18 -0.63 -4.12
C ILE A 96 -5.58 0.62 -4.76
N VAL A 97 -5.32 1.64 -3.94
CA VAL A 97 -4.59 2.83 -4.39
C VAL A 97 -3.11 2.61 -4.20
N ILE A 98 -2.31 2.90 -5.21
CA ILE A 98 -0.86 2.77 -5.24
C ILE A 98 -0.28 4.13 -5.54
N MET A 99 0.74 4.53 -4.79
CA MET A 99 1.52 5.74 -5.09
C MET A 99 2.95 5.59 -4.60
N GLU A 100 3.84 6.45 -5.07
CA GLU A 100 5.19 6.55 -4.53
C GLU A 100 5.19 6.95 -3.06
N TYR A 101 6.15 6.42 -2.28
CA TYR A 101 6.27 6.71 -0.86
C TYR A 101 6.45 8.21 -0.56
N ASN A 102 7.23 8.92 -1.38
CA ASN A 102 7.45 10.35 -1.17
C ASN A 102 6.16 11.16 -1.40
N VAL A 103 5.37 10.81 -2.41
CA VAL A 103 4.06 11.42 -2.68
C VAL A 103 3.10 11.16 -1.50
N TRP A 104 3.07 9.93 -1.00
CA TRP A 104 2.27 9.60 0.18
C TRP A 104 2.71 10.40 1.41
N LYS A 105 4.02 10.48 1.67
CA LYS A 105 4.59 11.22 2.80
C LYS A 105 4.22 12.70 2.75
N GLU A 106 4.33 13.33 1.58
CA GLU A 106 3.95 14.74 1.39
C GLU A 106 2.47 14.97 1.70
N ARG A 107 1.58 14.10 1.21
CA ARG A 107 0.14 14.21 1.48
C ARG A 107 -0.19 13.99 2.95
N VAL A 108 0.44 13.02 3.60
CA VAL A 108 0.30 12.79 5.05
C VAL A 108 0.73 14.03 5.83
N LEU A 109 1.89 14.60 5.52
CA LEU A 109 2.37 15.82 6.18
C LEU A 109 1.40 16.99 5.98
N GLN A 110 0.91 17.20 4.75
CA GLN A 110 -0.09 18.23 4.47
C GLN A 110 -1.38 18.03 5.29
N LYS A 111 -1.80 16.79 5.50
CA LYS A 111 -2.97 16.47 6.33
C LYS A 111 -2.72 16.76 7.80
N GLN A 112 -1.57 16.33 8.33
CA GLN A 112 -1.17 16.55 9.72
C GLN A 112 -1.01 18.03 10.08
N HIS A 113 -0.61 18.88 9.13
CA HIS A 113 -0.48 20.32 9.37
C HIS A 113 -1.81 21.10 9.28
N ARG A 114 -2.88 20.50 8.75
CA ARG A 114 -4.21 21.12 8.65
C ARG A 114 -5.12 20.82 9.84
N GLU A 115 -4.74 19.84 10.66
CA GLU A 115 -5.41 19.44 11.91
C GLU A 115 -4.71 20.08 13.12
#